data_AF-A0A9Q0E1F0-F1
#
_entry.id   AF-A0A9Q0E1F0-F1
#
_cell.length_a   1.000
_cell.length_b   1.000
_cell.length_c   1.000
_cell.angle_alpha   90.00
_cell.angle_beta   90.00
_cell.angle_gamma   90.00
#
_symmetry.space_group_name_H-M   'P 1'
#
loop_
_entity.id
_entity.type
_entity.pdbx_description
1 polymer ?
#
loop_
_entity_poly.entity_id
_entity_poly.type
_entity_poly.pdbx_seq_one_letter_code
_entity_poly.pdbx_strand_id
1 'polypeptide(L)'
;MVKILYIRRHGDHHSIVEVRADVELTLQTRKDYITGDNSDIIPTDTIKNTVHALAKIKGVKTIEQFSLDLCHHFLSSFNHVTRARVYMEEAPWRRLEKNGVEHAHAFILSPETCRFCDVEQRRNDVPVVHGGLKDMKVLKTTQSGFVGFHKDRFTTLPEAKDRCFCTSVYARWRYNKVANVNFDGAWKSVKETIIEKFAGPYDKGEYSPSVQKTLYDSQCLILERLPEVEEVELVMPNQHYITIDMTKFGLANKDEVLLALDNPSGNITGTLQRRQRSKL
;
A
#
# COMPACT_ATOMS: atom_id res chain seq x y z
N MET A 1 -8.50 -16.20 -1.01
CA MET A 1 -8.59 -15.36 0.19
C MET A 1 -8.94 -16.15 1.44
N VAL A 2 -7.98 -16.27 2.35
CA VAL A 2 -8.13 -16.85 3.69
C VAL A 2 -8.12 -15.70 4.70
N LYS A 3 -9.18 -15.56 5.52
CA LYS A 3 -9.26 -14.52 6.56
C LYS A 3 -8.98 -15.11 7.92
N ILE A 4 -8.13 -14.46 8.71
CA ILE A 4 -7.83 -14.87 10.08
C ILE A 4 -7.73 -13.65 11.01
N LEU A 5 -8.14 -13.83 12.26
CA LEU A 5 -7.88 -12.91 13.37
C LEU A 5 -6.96 -13.61 14.37
N TYR A 6 -5.76 -13.07 14.57
CA TYR A 6 -4.82 -13.55 15.57
C TYR A 6 -4.89 -12.67 16.83
N ILE A 7 -5.09 -13.29 18.00
CA ILE A 7 -5.22 -12.59 19.29
C ILE A 7 -4.08 -13.00 20.22
N ARG A 8 -3.33 -12.03 20.73
CA ARG A 8 -2.38 -12.19 21.84
C ARG A 8 -3.00 -11.65 23.12
N ARG A 9 -3.04 -12.45 24.19
CA ARG A 9 -3.55 -12.05 25.51
C ARG A 9 -2.41 -12.00 26.51
N HIS A 10 -2.19 -10.84 27.13
CA HIS A 10 -1.24 -10.62 28.20
C HIS A 10 -2.00 -10.06 29.41
N GLY A 11 -2.50 -10.97 30.27
CA GLY A 11 -3.49 -10.61 31.29
C GLY A 11 -4.73 -9.98 30.65
N ASP A 12 -5.16 -8.84 31.18
CA ASP A 12 -6.33 -8.09 30.70
C ASP A 12 -6.05 -7.28 29.42
N HIS A 13 -4.78 -7.19 28.99
CA HIS A 13 -4.36 -6.46 27.81
C HIS A 13 -4.26 -7.39 26.60
N HIS A 14 -5.14 -7.18 25.62
CA HIS A 14 -5.19 -7.96 24.38
C HIS A 14 -4.62 -7.16 23.21
N SER A 15 -3.97 -7.83 22.27
CA SER A 15 -3.56 -7.29 20.97
C SER A 15 -4.10 -8.16 19.85
N ILE A 16 -4.49 -7.55 18.74
CA ILE A 16 -5.06 -8.26 17.59
C ILE A 16 -4.30 -7.94 16.32
N VAL A 17 -4.30 -8.89 15.38
CA VAL A 17 -3.95 -8.66 13.97
C VAL A 17 -4.96 -9.45 13.14
N GLU A 18 -5.76 -8.78 12.34
CA GLU A 18 -6.66 -9.42 11.38
C GLU A 18 -6.11 -9.27 9.98
N VAL A 19 -6.03 -10.37 9.23
CA VAL A 19 -5.45 -10.37 7.88
C VAL A 19 -6.32 -11.11 6.88
N ARG A 20 -6.16 -10.73 5.62
CA ARG A 20 -6.66 -11.44 4.44
C ARG A 20 -5.46 -11.90 3.61
N ALA A 21 -5.27 -13.21 3.51
CA ALA A 21 -4.14 -13.83 2.82
C ALA A 21 -4.57 -14.47 1.49
N ASP A 22 -3.78 -14.25 0.45
CA ASP A 22 -3.85 -14.94 -0.84
C ASP A 22 -2.51 -15.62 -1.09
N VAL A 23 -2.56 -16.94 -1.32
CA VAL A 23 -1.39 -17.79 -1.49
C VAL A 23 -1.44 -18.43 -2.87
N GLU A 24 -0.38 -18.22 -3.65
CA GLU A 24 -0.19 -18.80 -4.98
C GLU A 24 1.04 -19.70 -4.97
N LEU A 25 0.92 -20.90 -5.53
CA LEU A 25 2.02 -21.83 -5.71
C LEU A 25 2.22 -22.12 -7.20
N THR A 26 3.46 -22.28 -7.63
CA THR A 26 3.80 -22.80 -8.96
C THR A 26 4.45 -24.15 -8.80
N LEU A 27 3.90 -25.18 -9.46
CA LEU A 27 4.44 -26.54 -9.45
C LEU A 27 5.45 -26.73 -10.58
N GLN A 28 6.32 -27.72 -10.44
CA GLN A 28 7.31 -28.11 -11.44
C GLN A 28 6.66 -28.81 -12.64
N THR A 29 5.64 -29.61 -12.38
CA THR A 29 4.89 -30.35 -13.39
C THR A 29 3.72 -29.51 -13.94
N ARG A 30 3.19 -29.91 -15.10
CA ARG A 30 2.00 -29.32 -15.73
C ARG A 30 0.93 -30.37 -16.06
N LYS A 31 1.03 -31.55 -15.44
CA LYS A 31 0.17 -32.71 -15.73
C LYS A 31 -1.27 -32.51 -15.27
N ASP A 32 -1.46 -31.68 -14.26
CA ASP A 32 -2.74 -31.12 -13.83
C ASP A 32 -3.43 -30.36 -14.98
N TYR A 33 -2.70 -29.50 -15.69
CA TYR A 33 -3.24 -28.75 -16.84
C TYR A 33 -3.41 -29.60 -18.10
N ILE A 34 -2.43 -30.45 -18.42
CA ILE A 34 -2.38 -31.14 -19.72
C ILE A 34 -3.26 -32.40 -19.73
N THR A 35 -3.25 -33.17 -18.65
CA THR A 35 -3.93 -34.48 -18.58
C THR A 35 -4.94 -34.58 -17.44
N GLY A 36 -5.10 -33.55 -16.61
CA GLY A 36 -5.97 -33.60 -15.43
C GLY A 36 -5.44 -34.48 -14.29
N ASP A 37 -4.13 -34.78 -14.26
CA ASP A 37 -3.52 -35.59 -13.20
C ASP A 37 -3.20 -34.73 -11.97
N ASN A 38 -3.96 -34.94 -10.90
CA ASN A 38 -3.87 -34.16 -9.66
C ASN A 38 -2.86 -34.73 -8.64
N SER A 39 -2.05 -35.74 -8.98
CA SER A 39 -1.16 -36.40 -8.01
C SER A 39 -0.08 -35.50 -7.39
N ASP A 40 0.25 -34.36 -8.02
CA ASP A 40 1.17 -33.34 -7.46
C ASP A 40 0.43 -32.16 -6.80
N ILE A 41 -0.90 -32.12 -6.88
CA ILE A 41 -1.69 -30.99 -6.39
C ILE A 41 -1.70 -30.97 -4.87
N ILE A 42 -1.32 -29.82 -4.32
CA ILE A 42 -1.61 -29.46 -2.93
C ILE A 42 -3.03 -28.88 -2.95
N PRO A 43 -4.03 -29.53 -2.32
CA PRO A 43 -5.39 -29.00 -2.32
C PRO A 43 -5.44 -27.58 -1.77
N THR A 44 -6.26 -26.71 -2.37
CA THR A 44 -6.43 -25.34 -1.88
C THR A 44 -6.97 -25.29 -0.44
N ASP A 45 -7.74 -26.30 -0.04
CA ASP A 45 -8.16 -26.49 1.36
C ASP A 45 -6.97 -26.73 2.29
N THR A 46 -5.98 -27.53 1.86
CA THR A 46 -4.73 -27.75 2.60
C THR A 46 -3.94 -26.45 2.72
N ILE A 47 -3.88 -25.64 1.66
CA ILE A 47 -3.22 -24.31 1.71
C ILE A 47 -3.89 -23.41 2.76
N LYS A 48 -5.22 -23.36 2.79
CA LYS A 48 -5.98 -22.64 3.82
C LYS A 48 -5.68 -23.17 5.23
N ASN A 49 -5.66 -24.50 5.41
CA ASN A 49 -5.35 -25.11 6.70
C ASN A 49 -3.91 -24.80 7.15
N THR A 50 -2.95 -24.75 6.23
CA THR A 50 -1.57 -24.33 6.50
C THR A 50 -1.50 -22.88 6.99
N VAL A 51 -2.25 -21.96 6.38
CA VAL A 51 -2.35 -20.56 6.86
C VAL A 51 -2.84 -20.53 8.31
N HIS A 52 -3.90 -21.26 8.64
CA HIS A 52 -4.42 -21.33 10.01
C HIS A 52 -3.40 -21.94 10.98
N ALA A 53 -2.75 -23.05 10.59
CA ALA A 53 -1.79 -23.77 11.43
C ALA A 53 -0.55 -22.93 11.71
N LEU A 54 0.03 -22.28 10.70
CA LEU A 54 1.21 -21.43 10.89
C LEU A 54 0.89 -20.18 11.71
N ALA A 55 -0.28 -19.56 11.53
CA ALA A 55 -0.71 -18.45 12.39
C ALA A 55 -0.78 -18.88 13.86
N LYS A 56 -1.19 -20.12 14.16
CA LYS A 56 -1.18 -20.66 15.52
C LYS A 56 0.22 -20.98 16.03
N ILE A 57 1.08 -21.59 15.21
CA ILE A 57 2.41 -22.07 15.62
C ILE A 57 3.41 -20.93 15.76
N LYS A 58 3.43 -20.01 14.79
CA LYS A 58 4.39 -18.90 14.70
C LYS A 58 3.84 -17.58 15.26
N GLY A 59 2.52 -17.45 15.32
CA GLY A 59 1.87 -16.17 15.55
C GLY A 59 1.91 -15.27 14.31
N VAL A 60 1.25 -14.11 14.42
CA VAL A 60 1.31 -13.07 13.39
C VAL A 60 1.85 -11.81 14.05
N LYS A 61 3.15 -11.52 13.85
CA LYS A 61 3.79 -10.30 14.36
C LYS A 61 3.64 -9.16 13.36
N THR A 62 4.09 -9.37 12.14
CA THR A 62 3.86 -8.49 10.99
C THR A 62 3.42 -9.35 9.81
N ILE A 63 2.69 -8.75 8.86
CA ILE A 63 2.18 -9.46 7.68
C ILE A 63 3.32 -9.94 6.76
N GLU A 64 4.42 -9.21 6.70
CA GLU A 64 5.59 -9.54 5.88
C GLU A 64 6.30 -10.78 6.43
N GLN A 65 6.53 -10.83 7.75
CA GLN A 65 7.17 -11.99 8.38
C GLN A 65 6.28 -13.23 8.26
N PHE A 66 4.97 -13.08 8.47
CA PHE A 66 4.07 -14.22 8.34
C PHE A 66 3.97 -14.73 6.89
N SER A 67 4.06 -13.83 5.90
CA SER A 67 4.13 -14.18 4.48
C SER A 67 5.44 -14.90 4.13
N LEU A 68 6.58 -14.48 4.71
CA LEU A 68 7.85 -15.19 4.59
C LEU A 68 7.77 -16.61 5.17
N ASP A 69 7.16 -16.78 6.34
CA ASP A 69 6.99 -18.10 6.97
C ASP A 69 6.14 -19.04 6.09
N LEU A 70 5.09 -18.51 5.45
CA LEU A 70 4.26 -19.24 4.50
C LEU A 70 5.03 -19.66 3.25
N CYS A 71 5.74 -18.72 2.61
CA CYS A 71 6.60 -19.02 1.45
C CYS A 71 7.62 -20.11 1.78
N HIS A 72 8.30 -19.96 2.93
CA HIS A 72 9.28 -20.92 3.39
C HIS A 72 8.67 -22.31 3.63
N HIS A 73 7.50 -22.38 4.25
CA HIS A 73 6.83 -23.66 4.52
C HIS A 73 6.55 -24.43 3.21
N PHE A 74 5.96 -23.80 2.21
CA PHE A 74 5.62 -24.50 0.96
C PHE A 74 6.86 -24.92 0.17
N LEU A 75 7.90 -24.09 0.14
CA LEU A 75 9.14 -24.42 -0.56
C LEU A 75 9.96 -25.51 0.17
N SER A 76 9.92 -25.56 1.50
CA SER A 76 10.65 -26.57 2.28
C SER A 76 9.91 -27.91 2.38
N SER A 77 8.57 -27.89 2.40
CA SER A 77 7.76 -29.10 2.61
C SER A 77 7.47 -29.88 1.32
N PHE A 78 7.52 -29.22 0.16
CA PHE A 78 7.14 -29.82 -1.13
C PHE A 78 8.19 -29.55 -2.20
N ASN A 79 9.02 -30.55 -2.54
CA ASN A 79 10.14 -30.38 -3.48
C ASN A 79 9.71 -29.94 -4.89
N HIS A 80 8.51 -30.30 -5.33
CA HIS A 80 7.98 -29.96 -6.64
C HIS A 80 7.33 -28.56 -6.71
N VAL A 81 7.26 -27.81 -5.61
CA VAL A 81 6.85 -26.39 -5.64
C VAL A 81 8.06 -25.55 -6.07
N THR A 82 7.97 -24.83 -7.19
CA THR A 82 9.07 -24.02 -7.74
C THR A 82 9.00 -22.55 -7.32
N ARG A 83 7.82 -22.08 -6.91
CA ARG A 83 7.57 -20.70 -6.48
C ARG A 83 6.43 -20.65 -5.50
N ALA A 84 6.55 -19.82 -4.46
CA ALA A 84 5.48 -19.43 -3.58
C ALA A 84 5.35 -17.91 -3.58
N ARG A 85 4.12 -17.41 -3.68
CA ARG A 85 3.79 -15.99 -3.55
C ARG A 85 2.67 -15.84 -2.54
N VAL A 86 2.82 -14.90 -1.61
CA VAL A 86 1.82 -14.60 -0.59
C VAL A 86 1.55 -13.10 -0.63
N TYR A 87 0.32 -12.75 -0.99
CA TYR A 87 -0.21 -11.40 -0.84
C TYR A 87 -1.04 -11.34 0.45
N MET A 88 -0.84 -10.31 1.25
CA MET A 88 -1.56 -10.16 2.52
C MET A 88 -1.97 -8.73 2.76
N GLU A 89 -3.21 -8.53 3.20
CA GLU A 89 -3.72 -7.26 3.66
C GLU A 89 -4.03 -7.34 5.15
N GLU A 90 -3.69 -6.28 5.88
CA GLU A 90 -4.03 -6.11 7.29
C GLU A 90 -5.30 -5.27 7.40
N ALA A 91 -6.29 -5.73 8.18
CA ALA A 91 -7.46 -4.92 8.48
C ALA A 91 -7.04 -3.77 9.42
N PRO A 92 -7.42 -2.51 9.13
CA PRO A 92 -6.94 -1.33 9.85
C PRO A 92 -7.67 -1.15 11.19
N TRP A 93 -7.55 -2.13 12.09
CA TRP A 93 -8.01 -2.03 13.47
C TRP A 93 -7.09 -1.08 14.24
N ARG A 94 -7.68 -0.08 14.88
CA ARG A 94 -7.01 0.81 15.82
C ARG A 94 -7.53 0.54 17.22
N ARG A 95 -6.64 0.49 18.21
CA ARG A 95 -7.05 0.41 19.61
C ARG A 95 -7.84 1.66 19.99
N LEU A 96 -8.94 1.50 20.72
CA LEU A 96 -9.67 2.66 21.24
C LEU A 96 -8.78 3.45 22.20
N GLU A 97 -8.80 4.77 22.08
CA GLU A 97 -8.03 5.68 22.92
C GLU A 97 -8.92 6.84 23.35
N LYS A 98 -8.81 7.25 24.62
CA LYS A 98 -9.45 8.46 25.14
C LYS A 98 -8.51 9.17 26.11
N ASN A 99 -8.27 10.47 25.89
CA ASN A 99 -7.39 11.29 26.73
C ASN A 99 -5.97 10.70 26.89
N GLY A 100 -5.40 10.11 25.82
CA GLY A 100 -4.09 9.45 25.85
C GLY A 100 -4.07 8.07 26.53
N VAL A 101 -5.23 7.55 26.95
CA VAL A 101 -5.35 6.23 27.57
C VAL A 101 -5.92 5.24 26.56
N GLU A 102 -5.14 4.21 26.27
CA GLU A 102 -5.50 3.10 25.40
C GLU A 102 -6.38 2.05 26.11
N HIS A 103 -7.43 1.55 25.44
CA HIS A 103 -8.30 0.50 25.98
C HIS A 103 -7.61 -0.86 25.95
N ALA A 104 -7.74 -1.64 27.04
CA ALA A 104 -7.02 -2.90 27.19
C ALA A 104 -7.34 -3.94 26.09
N HIS A 105 -8.57 -3.97 25.59
CA HIS A 105 -9.02 -5.00 24.64
C HIS A 105 -10.15 -4.56 23.68
N ALA A 106 -10.31 -3.26 23.42
CA ALA A 106 -11.34 -2.76 22.51
C ALA A 106 -10.71 -2.01 21.34
N PHE A 107 -11.26 -2.21 20.15
CA PHE A 107 -10.71 -1.76 18.88
C PHE A 107 -11.82 -1.17 18.01
N ILE A 108 -11.46 -0.21 17.17
CA ILE A 108 -12.31 0.42 16.16
C ILE A 108 -11.69 0.20 14.77
N LEU A 109 -12.51 -0.17 13.79
CA LEU A 109 -12.06 -0.25 12.41
C LEU A 109 -11.91 1.18 11.87
N SER A 110 -10.69 1.58 11.55
CA SER A 110 -10.32 2.97 11.22
C SER A 110 -9.56 3.01 9.91
N PRO A 111 -10.25 2.95 8.75
CA PRO A 111 -9.62 2.80 7.43
C PRO A 111 -9.02 4.11 6.91
N GLU A 112 -8.03 4.67 7.62
CA GLU A 112 -7.21 5.78 7.13
C GLU A 112 -6.35 5.36 5.93
N THR A 113 -5.91 4.10 5.95
CA THR A 113 -5.17 3.44 4.88
C THR A 113 -5.16 1.93 5.17
N CYS A 114 -5.09 1.10 4.12
CA CYS A 114 -4.89 -0.33 4.22
C CYS A 114 -3.41 -0.68 4.03
N ARG A 115 -2.81 -1.35 5.02
CA ARG A 115 -1.47 -1.93 4.89
C ARG A 115 -1.56 -3.25 4.13
N PHE A 116 -0.64 -3.48 3.21
CA PHE A 116 -0.48 -4.76 2.54
C PHE A 116 0.98 -5.13 2.36
N CYS A 117 1.24 -6.41 2.05
CA CYS A 117 2.53 -6.88 1.58
C CYS A 117 2.37 -7.91 0.46
N ASP A 118 3.42 -8.08 -0.33
CA ASP A 118 3.52 -9.08 -1.39
C ASP A 118 4.91 -9.72 -1.32
N VAL A 119 4.95 -10.97 -0.89
CA VAL A 119 6.17 -11.75 -0.73
C VAL A 119 6.21 -12.84 -1.78
N GLU A 120 7.26 -12.86 -2.60
CA GLU A 120 7.48 -13.90 -3.60
C GLU A 120 8.84 -14.57 -3.35
N GLN A 121 8.87 -15.90 -3.41
CA GLN A 121 10.10 -16.67 -3.34
C GLN A 121 10.09 -17.78 -4.40
N ARG A 122 11.13 -17.81 -5.23
CA ARG A 122 11.45 -18.95 -6.08
C ARG A 122 12.30 -19.95 -5.30
N ARG A 123 12.17 -21.24 -5.63
CA ARG A 123 12.98 -22.29 -5.00
C ARG A 123 14.47 -21.97 -5.17
N ASN A 124 15.22 -22.03 -4.08
CA ASN A 124 16.65 -21.73 -3.97
C ASN A 124 17.05 -20.25 -4.16
N ASP A 125 16.10 -19.35 -4.39
CA ASP A 125 16.36 -17.91 -4.43
C ASP A 125 16.07 -17.25 -3.07
N VAL A 126 16.65 -16.06 -2.88
CA VAL A 126 16.26 -15.17 -1.78
C VAL A 126 14.84 -14.63 -1.99
N PRO A 127 14.01 -14.59 -0.94
CA PRO A 127 12.67 -14.02 -1.03
C PRO A 127 12.70 -12.53 -1.33
N VAL A 128 11.78 -12.08 -2.18
CA VAL A 128 11.52 -10.67 -2.48
C VAL A 128 10.32 -10.23 -1.68
N VAL A 129 10.48 -9.19 -0.86
CA VAL A 129 9.42 -8.65 0.00
C VAL A 129 9.06 -7.25 -0.47
N HIS A 130 7.78 -7.05 -0.76
CA HIS A 130 7.20 -5.73 -0.93
C HIS A 130 6.33 -5.38 0.28
N GLY A 131 6.54 -4.20 0.85
CA GLY A 131 5.57 -3.54 1.71
C GLY A 131 4.69 -2.60 0.89
N GLY A 132 3.54 -2.24 1.43
CA GLY A 132 2.66 -1.31 0.74
C GLY A 132 1.57 -0.70 1.62
N LEU A 133 1.03 0.40 1.10
CA LEU A 133 -0.19 1.03 1.60
C LEU A 133 -1.11 1.38 0.43
N LYS A 134 -2.41 1.31 0.65
CA LYS A 134 -3.44 1.69 -0.32
C LYS A 134 -4.63 2.32 0.37
N ASP A 135 -5.56 2.82 -0.42
CA ASP A 135 -6.81 3.43 0.03
C ASP A 135 -6.61 4.62 0.99
N MET A 136 -5.42 5.26 0.93
CA MET A 136 -5.12 6.45 1.72
C MET A 136 -5.66 7.69 1.01
N LYS A 137 -6.92 8.03 1.28
CA LYS A 137 -7.60 9.18 0.69
C LYS A 137 -7.22 10.47 1.43
N VAL A 138 -6.57 11.39 0.73
CA VAL A 138 -6.16 12.70 1.25
C VAL A 138 -6.65 13.82 0.32
N LEU A 139 -6.94 14.99 0.90
CA LEU A 139 -7.40 16.17 0.19
C LEU A 139 -6.76 17.41 0.81
N LYS A 140 -6.24 18.31 -0.03
CA LYS A 140 -5.95 19.70 0.36
C LYS A 140 -6.71 20.66 -0.55
N THR A 141 -7.20 21.74 0.04
CA THR A 141 -8.11 22.70 -0.62
C THR A 141 -7.38 23.81 -1.38
N THR A 142 -6.07 23.94 -1.18
CA THR A 142 -5.22 24.97 -1.77
C THR A 142 -3.77 24.45 -1.88
N GLN A 143 -2.81 25.33 -2.18
CA GLN A 143 -1.39 25.01 -2.30
C GLN A 143 -1.14 23.91 -3.34
N SER A 144 -1.96 23.90 -4.40
CA SER A 144 -1.76 23.10 -5.60
C SER A 144 -2.10 23.94 -6.81
N GLY A 145 -1.23 23.91 -7.81
CA GLY A 145 -1.51 24.52 -9.10
C GLY A 145 -1.17 23.58 -10.25
N PHE A 146 -1.56 24.00 -11.44
CA PHE A 146 -1.21 23.37 -12.70
C PHE A 146 -1.27 24.41 -13.81
N VAL A 147 -0.08 24.84 -14.24
CA VAL A 147 0.13 25.92 -15.21
C VAL A 147 1.31 25.55 -16.13
N GLY A 148 1.43 26.22 -17.27
CA GLY A 148 2.56 26.00 -18.19
C GLY A 148 2.53 24.68 -18.93
N PHE A 149 1.38 23.99 -18.95
CA PHE A 149 1.19 22.78 -19.75
C PHE A 149 1.02 23.12 -21.23
N HIS A 150 1.36 22.14 -22.08
CA HIS A 150 1.19 22.23 -23.52
C HIS A 150 -0.29 22.40 -23.88
N LYS A 151 -0.59 23.28 -24.85
CA LYS A 151 -1.94 23.55 -25.32
C LYS A 151 -2.02 23.21 -26.80
N ASP A 152 -2.90 22.29 -27.13
CA ASP A 152 -3.22 21.90 -28.50
C ASP A 152 -4.68 22.26 -28.83
N ARG A 153 -5.15 21.84 -30.01
CA ARG A 153 -6.52 22.09 -30.48
C ARG A 153 -7.64 21.47 -29.62
N PHE A 154 -7.31 20.56 -28.68
CA PHE A 154 -8.28 19.88 -27.81
C PHE A 154 -8.18 20.33 -26.34
N THR A 155 -7.29 21.28 -26.04
CA THR A 155 -7.04 21.72 -24.67
C THR A 155 -8.08 22.76 -24.24
N THR A 156 -9.08 22.34 -23.46
CA THR A 156 -10.09 23.22 -22.85
C THR A 156 -9.79 23.57 -21.39
N LEU A 157 -8.80 22.89 -20.79
CA LEU A 157 -8.43 23.08 -19.39
C LEU A 157 -7.82 24.48 -19.17
N PRO A 158 -8.40 25.33 -18.32
CA PRO A 158 -7.76 26.57 -17.92
C PRO A 158 -6.56 26.29 -17.01
N GLU A 159 -5.55 27.16 -17.09
CA GLU A 159 -4.46 27.17 -16.10
C GLU A 159 -5.00 27.58 -14.74
N ALA A 160 -4.57 26.89 -13.69
CA ALA A 160 -4.99 27.15 -12.32
C ALA A 160 -3.77 27.31 -11.43
N LYS A 161 -3.60 28.49 -10.82
CA LYS A 161 -2.55 28.71 -9.80
C LYS A 161 -2.94 28.18 -8.43
N ASP A 162 -4.24 28.02 -8.19
CA ASP A 162 -4.76 27.37 -7.00
C ASP A 162 -5.91 26.43 -7.38
N ARG A 163 -5.98 25.27 -6.74
CA ARG A 163 -7.01 24.25 -6.91
C ARG A 163 -6.99 23.24 -5.78
N CYS A 164 -8.09 22.53 -5.59
CA CYS A 164 -8.11 21.32 -4.77
C CYS A 164 -7.19 20.24 -5.37
N PHE A 165 -6.50 19.50 -4.51
CA PHE A 165 -5.80 18.27 -4.86
C PHE A 165 -6.30 17.16 -3.95
N CYS A 166 -7.02 16.19 -4.53
CA CYS A 166 -7.46 14.99 -3.84
C CYS A 166 -6.89 13.75 -4.54
N THR A 167 -6.39 12.80 -3.75
CA THR A 167 -5.85 11.53 -4.24
C THR A 167 -6.17 10.39 -3.29
N SER A 168 -6.31 9.19 -3.83
CA SER A 168 -6.27 7.94 -3.05
C SER A 168 -4.93 7.28 -3.32
N VAL A 169 -3.98 7.43 -2.39
CA VAL A 169 -2.60 7.01 -2.62
C VAL A 169 -2.49 5.49 -2.59
N TYR A 170 -1.82 4.94 -3.60
CA TYR A 170 -1.23 3.62 -3.57
C TYR A 170 0.29 3.75 -3.54
N ALA A 171 0.94 3.03 -2.63
CA ALA A 171 2.38 2.92 -2.56
C ALA A 171 2.78 1.46 -2.38
N ARG A 172 3.81 1.04 -3.12
CA ARG A 172 4.44 -0.26 -2.98
C ARG A 172 5.94 -0.08 -3.00
N TRP A 173 6.66 -0.72 -2.10
CA TRP A 173 8.12 -0.61 -2.06
C TRP A 173 8.78 -1.95 -1.85
N ARG A 174 9.92 -2.16 -2.49
CA ARG A 174 10.72 -3.38 -2.40
C ARG A 174 11.83 -3.19 -1.39
N TYR A 175 11.97 -4.14 -0.45
CA TYR A 175 13.11 -4.15 0.47
C TYR A 175 14.36 -4.76 -0.20
N ASN A 176 15.56 -4.30 0.17
CA ASN A 176 16.83 -4.88 -0.28
C ASN A 176 17.33 -6.04 0.60
N LYS A 177 16.70 -6.26 1.74
CA LYS A 177 17.00 -7.35 2.67
C LYS A 177 15.73 -7.81 3.37
N VAL A 178 15.75 -9.04 3.87
CA VAL A 178 14.63 -9.61 4.64
C VAL A 178 14.94 -9.77 6.13
N ALA A 179 16.23 -9.91 6.47
CA ALA A 179 16.66 -10.04 7.85
C ALA A 179 16.75 -8.68 8.54
N ASN A 180 16.32 -8.63 9.81
CA ASN A 180 16.45 -7.47 10.69
C ASN A 180 15.81 -6.18 10.12
N VAL A 181 14.69 -6.31 9.42
CA VAL A 181 13.88 -5.17 8.97
C VAL A 181 12.79 -4.89 10.00
N ASN A 182 12.67 -3.64 10.44
CA ASN A 182 11.54 -3.20 11.24
C ASN A 182 10.37 -2.84 10.30
N PHE A 183 9.61 -3.84 9.85
CA PHE A 183 8.55 -3.66 8.88
C PHE A 183 7.49 -2.62 9.32
N ASP A 184 7.08 -2.66 10.59
CA ASP A 184 6.10 -1.71 11.14
C ASP A 184 6.64 -0.28 11.14
N GLY A 185 7.89 -0.10 11.55
CA GLY A 185 8.58 1.20 11.51
C GLY A 185 8.74 1.74 10.09
N ALA A 186 9.13 0.88 9.14
CA ALA A 186 9.27 1.25 7.74
C ALA A 186 7.92 1.66 7.13
N TRP A 187 6.86 0.86 7.36
CA TRP A 187 5.51 1.19 6.90
C TRP A 187 5.03 2.54 7.44
N LYS A 188 5.21 2.78 8.75
CA LYS A 188 4.85 4.05 9.39
C LYS A 188 5.64 5.21 8.78
N SER A 189 6.95 5.06 8.59
CA SER A 189 7.81 6.08 8.01
C SER A 189 7.41 6.41 6.57
N VAL A 190 7.03 5.42 5.74
CA VAL A 190 6.52 5.67 4.38
C VAL A 190 5.20 6.44 4.44
N LYS A 191 4.22 6.00 5.24
CA LYS A 191 2.92 6.68 5.41
C LYS A 191 3.13 8.15 5.80
N GLU A 192 3.93 8.39 6.84
CA GLU A 192 4.22 9.74 7.34
C GLU A 192 4.94 10.60 6.29
N THR A 193 5.89 10.04 5.55
CA THR A 193 6.63 10.76 4.51
C THR A 193 5.72 11.21 3.36
N ILE A 194 4.77 10.36 2.94
CA ILE A 194 3.81 10.71 1.90
C ILE A 194 2.86 11.80 2.39
N ILE A 195 2.36 11.70 3.61
CA ILE A 195 1.48 12.72 4.21
C ILE A 195 2.22 14.05 4.35
N GLU A 196 3.46 14.03 4.82
CA GLU A 196 4.33 15.20 4.95
C GLU A 196 4.53 15.89 3.60
N LYS A 197 4.86 15.14 2.55
CA LYS A 197 5.08 15.71 1.21
C LYS A 197 3.81 16.15 0.50
N PHE A 198 2.66 15.57 0.86
CA PHE A 198 1.37 16.01 0.36
C PHE A 198 0.94 17.34 0.99
N ALA A 199 1.00 17.42 2.33
CA ALA A 199 0.46 18.53 3.11
C ALA A 199 1.44 19.71 3.25
N GLY A 200 2.72 19.43 3.50
CA GLY A 200 3.71 20.42 3.95
C GLY A 200 3.54 20.78 5.44
N PRO A 201 4.18 21.88 5.90
CA PRO A 201 4.04 22.37 7.27
C PRO A 201 2.59 22.68 7.64
N TYR A 202 2.14 22.28 8.83
CA TYR A 202 0.70 22.27 9.17
C TYR A 202 0.08 23.66 9.29
N ASP A 203 0.90 24.69 9.53
CA ASP A 203 0.50 26.08 9.68
C ASP A 203 0.27 26.80 8.33
N LYS A 204 0.98 26.40 7.27
CA LYS A 204 1.02 27.13 5.99
C LYS A 204 0.92 26.28 4.71
N GLY A 205 1.06 24.97 4.85
CA GLY A 205 1.17 24.02 3.75
C GLY A 205 2.42 24.20 2.87
N GLU A 206 2.50 23.42 1.81
CA GLU A 206 3.54 23.53 0.78
C GLU A 206 2.92 23.49 -0.62
N TYR A 207 3.30 24.45 -1.46
CA TYR A 207 2.79 24.57 -2.83
C TYR A 207 3.30 23.42 -3.71
N SER A 208 2.36 22.69 -4.32
CA SER A 208 2.65 21.64 -5.30
C SER A 208 2.37 22.14 -6.72
N PRO A 209 3.39 22.26 -7.60
CA PRO A 209 3.19 22.70 -8.99
C PRO A 209 2.65 21.59 -9.90
N SER A 210 2.74 20.32 -9.47
CA SER A 210 2.23 19.17 -10.20
C SER A 210 2.18 17.92 -9.30
N VAL A 211 1.26 17.01 -9.60
CA VAL A 211 1.17 15.71 -8.89
C VAL A 211 2.47 14.92 -9.09
N GLN A 212 3.07 14.98 -10.28
CA GLN A 212 4.35 14.35 -10.61
C GLN A 212 5.48 14.80 -9.68
N LYS A 213 5.57 16.10 -9.36
CA LYS A 213 6.60 16.62 -8.46
C LYS A 213 6.41 16.11 -7.04
N THR A 214 5.18 16.19 -6.51
CA THR A 214 4.86 15.66 -5.18
C THR A 214 5.13 14.15 -5.08
N LEU A 215 4.78 13.39 -6.13
CA LEU A 215 5.06 11.97 -6.22
C LEU A 215 6.57 11.70 -6.16
N TYR A 216 7.35 12.36 -7.02
CA TYR A 216 8.80 12.16 -7.09
C TYR A 216 9.53 12.57 -5.80
N ASP A 217 9.13 13.68 -5.18
CA ASP A 217 9.73 14.14 -3.92
C ASP A 217 9.43 13.18 -2.77
N SER A 218 8.22 12.60 -2.75
CA SER A 218 7.85 11.57 -1.78
C SER A 218 8.75 10.34 -1.95
N GLN A 219 8.98 9.88 -3.19
CA GLN A 219 9.86 8.75 -3.46
C GLN A 219 11.31 9.02 -3.04
N CYS A 220 11.84 10.20 -3.37
CA CYS A 220 13.19 10.59 -2.98
C CYS A 220 13.36 10.56 -1.47
N LEU A 221 12.42 11.15 -0.73
CA LEU A 221 12.49 11.23 0.72
C LEU A 221 12.29 9.87 1.40
N ILE A 222 11.45 8.99 0.85
CA ILE A 222 11.33 7.60 1.32
C ILE A 222 12.66 6.87 1.19
N LEU A 223 13.30 6.95 0.01
CA LEU A 223 14.61 6.35 -0.22
C LEU A 223 15.73 7.02 0.60
N GLU A 224 15.58 8.27 1.01
CA GLU A 224 16.54 8.90 1.92
C GLU A 224 16.39 8.34 3.34
N ARG A 225 15.15 8.25 3.85
CA ARG A 225 14.84 7.86 5.24
C ARG A 225 14.98 6.37 5.52
N LEU A 226 14.78 5.52 4.51
CA LEU A 226 14.73 4.07 4.67
C LEU A 226 15.81 3.37 3.82
N PRO A 227 17.03 3.19 4.35
CA PRO A 227 18.13 2.51 3.66
C PRO A 227 17.80 1.08 3.19
N GLU A 228 16.90 0.40 3.90
CA GLU A 228 16.42 -0.94 3.56
C GLU A 228 15.45 -0.99 2.38
N VAL A 229 14.93 0.16 1.91
CA VAL A 229 14.06 0.25 0.73
C VAL A 229 14.94 0.45 -0.51
N GLU A 230 14.75 -0.40 -1.51
CA GLU A 230 15.51 -0.41 -2.78
C GLU A 230 14.79 0.35 -3.90
N GLU A 231 13.46 0.23 -3.92
CA GLU A 231 12.58 0.72 -4.98
C GLU A 231 11.22 1.11 -4.39
N VAL A 232 10.63 2.20 -4.88
CA VAL A 232 9.32 2.70 -4.47
C VAL A 232 8.50 3.03 -5.71
N GLU A 233 7.34 2.39 -5.81
CA GLU A 233 6.26 2.68 -6.75
C GLU A 233 5.18 3.50 -6.04
N LEU A 234 4.75 4.60 -6.67
CA LEU A 234 3.61 5.39 -6.23
C LEU A 234 2.60 5.53 -7.37
N VAL A 235 1.31 5.50 -7.00
CA VAL A 235 0.20 5.88 -7.87
C VAL A 235 -0.68 6.88 -7.12
N MET A 236 -0.91 8.03 -7.75
CA MET A 236 -1.69 9.14 -7.22
C MET A 236 -2.74 9.57 -8.25
N PRO A 237 -3.95 8.99 -8.21
CA PRO A 237 -5.07 9.48 -8.99
C PRO A 237 -5.42 10.91 -8.58
N ASN A 238 -5.63 11.80 -9.54
CA ASN A 238 -6.15 13.14 -9.30
C ASN A 238 -7.68 13.08 -9.34
N GLN A 239 -8.30 12.95 -8.16
CA GLN A 239 -9.75 12.95 -7.98
C GLN A 239 -10.27 14.38 -8.02
N HIS A 240 -11.14 14.67 -8.98
CA HIS A 240 -11.49 16.05 -9.33
C HIS A 240 -12.58 16.63 -8.43
N TYR A 241 -12.29 17.84 -7.92
CA TYR A 241 -13.27 18.75 -7.33
C TYR A 241 -13.30 20.00 -8.22
N ILE A 242 -14.37 20.19 -8.97
CA ILE A 242 -14.49 21.24 -9.98
C ILE A 242 -15.48 22.30 -9.50
N THR A 243 -15.10 23.58 -9.55
CA THR A 243 -16.01 24.68 -9.24
C THR A 243 -17.25 24.63 -10.13
N ILE A 244 -18.43 24.64 -9.51
CA ILE A 244 -19.69 24.63 -10.23
C ILE A 244 -19.95 26.02 -10.84
N ASP A 245 -20.10 26.08 -12.17
CA ASP A 245 -20.54 27.30 -12.84
C ASP A 245 -22.02 27.57 -12.53
N MET A 246 -22.27 28.65 -11.78
CA MET A 246 -23.61 29.09 -11.38
C MET A 246 -24.09 30.34 -12.14
N THR A 247 -23.38 30.77 -13.19
CA THR A 247 -23.73 31.96 -13.97
C THR A 247 -25.11 31.87 -14.60
N LYS A 248 -25.56 30.66 -14.96
CA LYS A 248 -26.91 30.40 -15.47
C LYS A 248 -28.02 30.71 -14.46
N PHE A 249 -27.71 30.76 -13.17
CA PHE A 249 -28.64 31.15 -12.10
C PHE A 249 -28.43 32.62 -11.67
N GLY A 250 -27.54 33.36 -12.32
CA GLY A 250 -27.18 34.73 -11.93
C GLY A 250 -26.33 34.82 -10.66
N LEU A 251 -25.69 33.71 -10.24
CA LEU A 251 -24.86 33.65 -9.04
C LEU A 251 -23.37 33.57 -9.39
N ALA A 252 -22.54 34.21 -8.57
CA ALA A 252 -21.08 34.11 -8.65
C ALA A 252 -20.57 33.12 -7.61
N ASN A 253 -19.98 32.00 -8.06
CA ASN A 253 -19.33 31.01 -7.20
C ASN A 253 -17.82 31.24 -7.20
N LYS A 254 -17.26 31.69 -6.07
CA LYS A 254 -15.83 32.01 -5.92
C LYS A 254 -15.04 30.82 -5.39
N ASP A 255 -15.16 29.68 -6.06
CA ASP A 255 -14.54 28.40 -5.67
C ASP A 255 -15.01 27.88 -4.29
N GLU A 256 -16.25 28.22 -3.90
CA GLU A 256 -16.84 27.85 -2.60
C GLU A 256 -17.62 26.53 -2.70
N VAL A 257 -18.27 26.30 -3.86
CA VAL A 257 -19.06 25.09 -4.11
C VAL A 257 -18.44 24.29 -5.26
N LEU A 258 -17.95 23.10 -4.95
CA LEU A 258 -17.27 22.22 -5.89
C LEU A 258 -18.05 20.91 -6.09
N LEU A 259 -18.08 20.44 -7.34
CA LEU A 259 -18.57 19.13 -7.71
C LEU A 259 -17.45 18.10 -7.51
N ALA A 260 -17.68 17.13 -6.62
CA ALA A 260 -16.86 15.93 -6.52
C ALA A 260 -17.21 14.98 -7.68
N LEU A 261 -16.25 14.69 -8.56
CA LEU A 261 -16.43 13.73 -9.65
C LEU A 261 -15.81 12.39 -9.28
N ASP A 262 -16.61 11.33 -9.34
CA ASP A 262 -16.12 9.96 -9.17
C ASP A 262 -15.24 9.54 -10.36
N ASN A 263 -15.65 9.91 -11.57
CA ASN A 263 -14.98 9.57 -12.83
C ASN A 263 -15.17 10.68 -13.88
N PRO A 264 -14.24 10.83 -14.85
CA PRO A 264 -12.92 10.21 -14.91
C PRO A 264 -11.97 10.80 -13.86
N SER A 265 -10.86 10.13 -13.58
CA SER A 265 -9.75 10.67 -12.78
C SER A 265 -8.45 10.60 -13.57
N GLY A 266 -7.65 11.66 -13.52
CA GLY A 266 -6.27 11.60 -14.01
C GLY A 266 -5.48 10.59 -13.18
N ASN A 267 -4.58 9.82 -13.77
CA ASN A 267 -3.78 8.84 -13.03
C ASN A 267 -2.28 9.08 -13.25
N ILE A 268 -1.57 9.40 -12.17
CA ILE A 268 -0.13 9.69 -12.20
C ILE A 268 0.58 8.56 -11.46
N THR A 269 1.57 7.96 -12.12
CA THR A 269 2.35 6.84 -11.59
C THR A 269 3.84 7.07 -11.84
N GLY A 270 4.67 6.52 -10.96
CA GLY A 270 6.10 6.44 -11.18
C GLY A 270 6.75 5.42 -10.26
N THR A 271 7.87 4.86 -10.69
CA THR A 271 8.71 3.97 -9.89
C THR A 271 10.12 4.51 -9.85
N LEU A 272 10.65 4.71 -8.65
CA LEU A 272 12.02 5.17 -8.41
C LEU A 272 12.80 4.08 -7.69
N GLN A 273 13.97 3.73 -8.23
CA GLN A 273 14.90 2.78 -7.61
C GLN A 273 16.24 3.45 -7.32
N ARG A 274 16.97 2.91 -6.34
CA ARG A 274 18.36 3.31 -6.10
C ARG A 274 19.21 2.97 -7.32
N ARG A 275 20.27 3.76 -7.55
CA ARG A 275 21.27 3.43 -8.56
C ARG A 275 21.93 2.10 -8.18
N GLN A 276 21.95 1.15 -9.13
CA GLN A 276 22.71 -0.08 -8.97
C GLN A 276 24.19 0.28 -8.80
N ARG A 277 24.82 -0.18 -7.71
CA ARG A 277 26.28 -0.16 -7.64
C ARG A 277 26.79 -1.16 -8.68
N SER A 278 27.53 -0.67 -9.68
CA SER A 278 28.22 -1.53 -10.64
C SER A 278 29.00 -2.59 -9.87
N LYS A 279 28.80 -3.87 -10.20
CA LYS A 279 29.68 -4.95 -9.73
C LYS A 279 31.01 -4.76 -10.48
N LEU A 280 31.95 -4.08 -9.84
CA LEU A 280 33.37 -4.12 -10.22
C LEU A 280 34.00 -5.39 -9.66
#